data_AF-A0A9D4K717-F1
#
_entry.id   AF-A0A9D4K717-F1
#
_cell.length_a   1.000
_cell.length_b   1.000
_cell.length_c   1.000
_cell.angle_alpha   90.00
_cell.angle_beta   90.00
_cell.angle_gamma   90.00
#
_symmetry.space_group_name_H-M   'P 1'
#
loop_
_entity.id
_entity.type
_entity.pdbx_description
1 polymer ?
#
loop_
_entity_poly.entity_id
_entity_poly.type
_entity_poly.pdbx_seq_one_letter_code
_entity_poly.pdbx_strand_id
1 'polypeptide(L)'
;MNRSLEGEVHRKVRIYIDTFRIVNSYQFESPLQTSDAVNVALGKPANQTDTHGIYTADRAVDGNTSGDLDRDSSCTHTVSLNASSWWVNLQNIFLIRSVKIYNRITS
;
A
#
# COMPACT_ATOMS: atom_id res chain seq x y z
N MET A 1 -14.86 17.74 -32.59
CA MET A 1 -13.51 17.15 -32.45
C MET A 1 -13.50 16.31 -31.19
N ASN A 2 -13.34 14.99 -31.38
CA ASN A 2 -13.50 13.95 -30.37
C ASN A 2 -12.42 14.04 -29.29
N ARG A 3 -12.80 14.02 -28.00
CA ARG A 3 -11.87 13.72 -26.91
C ARG A 3 -11.77 12.20 -26.80
N SER A 4 -10.65 11.65 -27.25
CA SER A 4 -10.30 10.23 -27.08
C SER A 4 -10.12 9.93 -25.59
N LEU A 5 -10.89 8.98 -25.06
CA LEU A 5 -10.76 8.37 -23.73
C LEU A 5 -9.79 7.18 -23.80
N GLU A 6 -8.63 7.35 -24.42
CA GLU A 6 -7.64 6.29 -24.52
C GLU A 6 -6.69 6.30 -23.32
N GLY A 7 -7.01 5.45 -22.35
CA GLY A 7 -6.01 4.53 -21.79
C GLY A 7 -4.99 5.11 -20.82
N GLU A 8 -5.41 5.77 -19.75
CA GLU A 8 -4.51 6.01 -18.62
C GLU A 8 -4.40 4.76 -17.74
N VAL A 9 -3.43 3.89 -18.07
CA VAL A 9 -3.01 2.79 -17.18
C VAL A 9 -2.00 3.35 -16.18
N HIS A 10 -2.48 3.71 -14.99
CA HIS A 10 -1.62 4.14 -13.88
C HIS A 10 -1.07 2.91 -13.16
N ARG A 11 0.13 2.45 -13.53
CA ARG A 11 0.84 1.42 -12.76
C ARG A 11 2.35 1.65 -12.72
N LYS A 12 2.85 1.98 -11.53
CA LYS A 12 4.20 1.61 -11.09
C LYS A 12 4.29 1.69 -9.57
N VAL A 13 4.51 0.54 -8.93
CA VAL A 13 4.92 0.50 -7.52
C VAL A 13 6.31 -0.11 -7.48
N ARG A 14 7.31 0.67 -7.03
CA ARG A 14 8.65 0.19 -6.71
C ARG A 14 8.79 0.21 -5.19
N ILE A 15 8.99 -0.96 -4.60
CA ILE A 15 9.27 -1.08 -3.17
C ILE A 15 10.78 -1.28 -3.02
N TYR A 16 11.42 -0.39 -2.27
CA TYR A 16 12.78 -0.57 -1.79
C TYR A 16 12.71 -1.27 -0.43
N ILE A 17 13.32 -2.45 -0.33
CA ILE A 17 13.46 -3.17 0.95
C ILE A 17 14.91 -2.98 1.38
N ASP A 18 15.12 -2.13 2.38
CA ASP A 18 16.46 -1.68 2.80
C ASP A 18 17.16 -2.64 3.77
N THR A 19 16.71 -3.88 3.93
CA THR A 19 17.55 -4.93 4.55
C THR A 19 16.90 -6.31 4.41
N PHE A 20 17.58 -7.20 3.69
CA PHE A 20 17.34 -8.63 3.78
C PHE A 20 18.32 -9.20 4.81
N ARG A 21 17.85 -9.56 6.02
CA ARG A 21 18.64 -10.39 6.93
C ARG A 21 18.27 -11.85 6.71
N ILE A 22 19.21 -12.63 6.16
CA ILE A 22 19.17 -14.09 6.31
C ILE A 22 19.45 -14.37 7.78
N VAL A 23 18.42 -14.74 8.55
CA VAL A 23 18.62 -15.26 9.90
C VAL A 23 18.84 -16.76 9.76
N ASN A 24 20.10 -17.18 9.69
CA ASN A 24 20.48 -18.59 9.84
C ASN A 24 20.52 -18.91 11.34
N SER A 25 19.48 -19.56 11.87
CA SER A 25 19.65 -20.65 12.84
C SER A 25 18.31 -21.28 13.23
N TYR A 26 18.36 -22.60 13.36
CA TYR A 26 17.28 -23.55 13.59
C TYR A 26 16.50 -23.40 14.92
N GLN A 27 15.27 -23.97 14.88
CA GLN A 27 14.32 -24.38 15.93
C GLN A 27 13.34 -23.28 16.42
N PHE A 28 12.03 -23.46 16.50
CA PHE A 28 11.20 -24.66 16.73
C PHE A 28 9.81 -24.44 16.10
N GLU A 29 9.34 -25.37 15.26
CA GLU A 29 7.96 -25.32 14.76
C GLU A 29 6.98 -25.61 15.90
N SER A 30 6.17 -24.62 16.27
CA SER A 30 4.96 -24.87 17.04
C SER A 30 3.87 -25.42 16.10
N PRO A 31 3.32 -26.62 16.35
CA PRO A 31 2.20 -27.11 15.57
C PRO A 31 0.96 -26.29 15.97
N LEU A 32 0.30 -25.69 14.98
CA LEU A 32 -0.97 -24.95 15.05
C LEU A 32 -0.94 -23.52 15.61
N GLN A 33 0.04 -22.71 15.22
CA GLN A 33 -0.13 -21.26 15.27
C GLN A 33 -0.35 -20.73 13.85
N THR A 34 -1.60 -20.76 13.39
CA THR A 34 -2.07 -19.80 12.39
C THR A 34 -2.03 -18.43 13.04
N SER A 35 -0.82 -17.90 13.23
CA SER A 35 -0.62 -16.49 13.49
C SER A 35 -1.22 -15.79 12.30
N ASP A 36 -2.47 -15.36 12.42
CA ASP A 36 -3.07 -14.46 11.45
C ASP A 36 -2.04 -13.38 11.14
N ALA A 37 -1.72 -13.22 9.86
CA ALA A 37 -0.74 -12.24 9.45
C ALA A 37 -1.24 -10.86 9.88
N VAL A 38 -0.63 -10.30 10.93
CA VAL A 38 -1.02 -9.00 11.47
C VAL A 38 -0.64 -7.92 10.47
N ASN A 39 -1.59 -7.07 10.09
CA ASN A 39 -1.31 -5.89 9.28
C ASN A 39 -0.60 -4.83 10.14
N VAL A 40 0.74 -4.85 10.12
CA VAL A 40 1.57 -3.90 10.88
C VAL A 40 1.53 -2.47 10.32
N ALA A 41 0.94 -2.27 9.13
CA ALA A 41 0.78 -0.96 8.52
C ALA A 41 -0.52 -0.24 8.96
N LEU A 42 -1.48 -0.96 9.55
CA LEU A 42 -2.79 -0.41 9.95
C LEU A 42 -2.62 0.83 10.84
N GLY A 43 -3.21 1.95 10.41
CA GLY A 43 -3.21 3.23 11.12
C GLY A 43 -1.82 3.89 11.25
N LYS A 44 -0.82 3.42 10.52
CA LYS A 44 0.54 3.99 10.59
C LYS A 44 0.65 5.31 9.81
N PRO A 45 1.54 6.23 10.22
CA PRO A 45 1.78 7.45 9.47
C PRO A 45 2.23 7.11 8.03
N ALA A 46 1.50 7.64 7.06
CA ALA A 46 1.77 7.44 5.64
C ALA A 46 1.91 8.78 4.93
N ASN A 47 2.74 8.80 3.90
CA ASN A 47 2.99 9.97 3.06
C ASN A 47 3.03 9.56 1.60
N GLN A 48 2.78 10.54 0.74
CA GLN A 48 2.88 10.41 -0.70
C GLN A 48 3.49 11.69 -1.27
N THR A 49 3.98 11.62 -2.51
CA THR A 49 4.69 12.73 -3.16
C THR A 49 3.88 14.02 -3.20
N ASP A 50 2.59 13.93 -3.50
CA ASP A 50 1.62 15.02 -3.47
C ASP A 50 0.20 14.45 -3.27
N THR A 51 -0.77 15.29 -2.94
CA THR A 51 -2.15 14.82 -2.67
C THR A 51 -3.15 15.52 -3.57
N HIS A 52 -3.97 14.73 -4.27
CA HIS A 52 -5.11 15.25 -5.02
C HIS A 52 -6.33 15.37 -4.10
N GLY A 53 -6.74 16.61 -3.81
CA GLY A 53 -7.98 16.89 -3.05
C GLY A 53 -7.97 16.21 -1.68
N ILE A 54 -8.99 15.41 -1.41
CA ILE A 54 -9.12 14.73 -0.11
C ILE A 54 -8.35 13.42 -0.02
N TYR A 55 -7.83 12.83 -1.12
CA TYR A 55 -7.32 11.45 -1.18
C TYR A 55 -5.89 11.29 -0.60
N THR A 56 -5.76 11.52 0.70
CA THR A 56 -4.50 11.48 1.46
C THR A 56 -3.92 10.07 1.59
N ALA A 57 -2.62 10.00 1.90
CA ALA A 57 -1.84 8.77 1.95
C ALA A 57 -2.30 7.76 3.03
N ASP A 58 -2.90 8.22 4.12
CA ASP A 58 -3.37 7.39 5.24
C ASP A 58 -4.51 6.44 4.85
N ARG A 59 -5.23 6.73 3.77
CA ARG A 59 -6.28 5.84 3.24
C ARG A 59 -5.74 4.46 2.84
N ALA A 60 -4.49 4.36 2.36
CA ALA A 60 -3.89 3.06 2.05
C ALA A 60 -3.65 2.17 3.30
N VAL A 61 -3.80 2.73 4.50
CA VAL A 61 -3.57 2.06 5.79
C VAL A 61 -4.75 2.22 6.75
N ASP A 62 -5.93 2.60 6.27
CA ASP A 62 -7.13 2.81 7.09
C ASP A 62 -7.86 1.49 7.46
N GLY A 63 -7.50 0.38 6.82
CA GLY A 63 -8.10 -0.94 7.02
C GLY A 63 -9.26 -1.27 6.10
N ASN A 64 -9.72 -0.33 5.28
CA ASN A 64 -10.69 -0.54 4.22
C ASN A 64 -9.96 -0.92 2.92
N THR A 65 -10.32 -2.06 2.35
CA THR A 65 -9.68 -2.60 1.15
C THR A 65 -10.47 -2.31 -0.12
N SER A 66 -11.52 -1.49 -0.04
CA SER A 66 -12.32 -1.12 -1.20
C SER A 66 -11.50 -0.30 -2.19
N GLY A 67 -11.50 -0.74 -3.45
CA GLY A 67 -10.93 0.02 -4.54
C GLY A 67 -11.90 1.02 -5.17
N ASP A 68 -13.15 1.11 -4.70
CA ASP A 68 -14.16 2.02 -5.25
C ASP A 68 -13.89 3.45 -4.73
N LEU A 69 -13.29 4.26 -5.60
CA LEU A 69 -12.91 5.62 -5.26
C LEU A 69 -14.12 6.55 -5.10
N ASP A 70 -15.22 6.27 -5.79
CA ASP A 70 -16.39 7.14 -5.84
C ASP A 70 -17.33 6.90 -4.65
N ARG A 71 -17.43 5.65 -4.18
CA ARG A 71 -18.31 5.28 -3.05
C ARG A 71 -17.64 5.35 -1.69
N ASP A 72 -16.44 4.79 -1.59
CA ASP A 72 -15.83 4.54 -0.28
C ASP A 72 -14.73 5.54 0.06
N SER A 73 -14.23 6.27 -0.94
CA SER A 73 -13.17 7.28 -0.77
C SER A 73 -11.97 6.76 0.02
N SER A 74 -11.61 5.48 -0.09
CA SER A 74 -10.51 4.83 0.64
C SER A 74 -9.26 4.58 -0.23
N CYS A 75 -9.29 5.06 -1.47
CA CYS A 75 -8.08 5.10 -2.31
C CYS A 75 -7.25 6.35 -2.03
N THR A 76 -5.92 6.23 -2.14
CA THR A 76 -5.02 7.39 -2.21
C THR A 76 -4.97 7.96 -3.63
N HIS A 77 -4.61 9.24 -3.79
CA HIS A 77 -4.45 9.84 -5.12
C HIS A 77 -3.38 10.94 -5.11
N THR A 78 -2.44 10.83 -6.05
CA THR A 78 -1.41 11.85 -6.34
C THR A 78 -1.85 12.71 -7.52
N VAL A 79 -1.53 13.99 -7.53
CA VAL A 79 -1.76 14.92 -8.65
C VAL A 79 -0.80 14.61 -9.79
N SER A 80 0.47 14.34 -9.47
CA SER A 80 1.48 14.07 -10.49
C SER A 80 1.19 12.77 -11.22
N LEU A 81 1.35 12.78 -12.54
CA LEU A 81 1.25 11.58 -13.40
C LEU A 81 2.59 10.82 -13.48
N ASN A 82 3.70 11.50 -13.18
CA ASN A 82 5.04 10.96 -13.29
C ASN A 82 5.75 10.98 -11.92
N ALA A 83 6.52 9.94 -11.63
CA ALA A 83 7.32 9.80 -10.40
C ALA A 83 6.53 9.79 -9.07
N SER A 84 5.23 9.54 -9.12
CA SER A 84 4.37 9.41 -7.94
C SER A 84 4.83 8.26 -7.05
N SER A 85 4.95 8.52 -5.75
CA SER A 85 5.39 7.55 -4.76
C SER A 85 4.58 7.66 -3.47
N TRP A 86 4.47 6.55 -2.76
CA TRP A 86 3.83 6.44 -1.45
C TRP A 86 4.75 5.65 -0.51
N TRP A 87 4.78 6.02 0.77
CA TRP A 87 5.54 5.32 1.80
C TRP A 87 4.83 5.38 3.16
N VAL A 88 5.13 4.41 4.01
CA VAL A 88 4.61 4.31 5.39
C VAL A 88 5.74 4.22 6.39
N ASN A 89 5.62 4.96 7.49
CA ASN A 89 6.47 4.82 8.65
C ASN A 89 5.84 3.81 9.62
N LEU A 90 6.38 2.60 9.68
CA LEU A 90 5.86 1.54 10.57
C LEU A 90 6.09 1.83 12.06
N GLN A 91 6.89 2.86 12.39
CA GLN A 91 7.26 3.30 13.75
C GLN A 91 8.03 2.26 14.58
N ASN A 92 8.27 1.07 14.03
CA ASN A 92 9.06 -0.01 14.61
C ASN A 92 9.69 -0.83 13.47
N ILE A 93 10.68 -1.64 13.84
CA ILE A 93 11.31 -2.59 12.91
C ILE A 93 10.50 -3.90 12.92
N PHE A 94 10.07 -4.34 11.75
CA PHE A 94 9.28 -5.57 11.58
C PHE A 94 9.95 -6.51 10.58
N LEU A 95 9.86 -7.82 10.84
CA LEU A 95 10.11 -8.83 9.82
C LEU A 95 8.89 -8.90 8.89
N ILE A 96 8.99 -8.32 7.70
CA ILE A 96 7.90 -8.30 6.73
C ILE A 96 7.85 -9.65 5.99
N ARG A 97 6.78 -10.42 6.22
CA ARG A 97 6.55 -11.71 5.54
C ARG A 97 5.85 -11.56 4.20
N SER A 98 4.99 -10.57 4.05
CA SER A 98 4.26 -10.31 2.81
C SER A 98 3.82 -8.85 2.73
N VAL A 99 3.60 -8.38 1.50
CA VAL A 99 2.98 -7.09 1.22
C VAL A 99 1.80 -7.36 0.30
N LYS A 100 0.61 -6.88 0.67
CA LYS A 100 -0.61 -6.99 -0.15
C LYS A 100 -1.03 -5.60 -0.60
N ILE A 101 -1.27 -5.45 -1.89
CA ILE A 101 -1.66 -4.18 -2.53
C ILE A 101 -3.05 -4.35 -3.12
N TYR A 102 -3.97 -3.46 -2.75
CA TYR A 102 -5.29 -3.37 -3.34
C TYR A 102 -5.31 -2.21 -4.33
N ASN A 103 -5.70 -2.49 -5.57
CA ASN A 103 -5.76 -1.47 -6.61
C ASN A 103 -7.15 -0.82 -6.63
N ARG A 104 -7.19 0.46 -7.02
CA ARG A 104 -8.43 1.13 -7.43
C ARG A 104 -9.15 0.27 -8.48
N ILE A 105 -10.43 0.10 -8.29
CA ILE A 105 -11.35 -0.44 -9.29
C ILE A 105 -12.21 0.70 -9.83
N THR A 106 -12.48 0.67 -11.12
CA THR A 106 -13.48 1.54 -11.75
C THR A 106 -14.83 0.83 -11.69
N SER A 107 -15.85 1.51 -11.16
CA SER A 107 -17.25 1.08 -11.27
C SER A 107 -17.76 1.23 -12.70
#